data_AF-A0A109KK37-F1
#
_entry.id   AF-A0A109KK37-F1
#
_cell.length_a   1.000
_cell.length_b   1.000
_cell.length_c   1.000
_cell.angle_alpha   90.00
_cell.angle_beta   90.00
_cell.angle_gamma   90.00
#
_symmetry.space_group_name_H-M   'P 1'
#
loop_
_entity.id
_entity.type
_entity.pdbx_description
1 polymer ?
#
loop_
_entity_poly.entity_id
_entity_poly.type
_entity_poly.pdbx_seq_one_letter_code
_entity_poly.pdbx_strand_id
1 'polypeptide(L)'
;MNYGVIRELNDIQRIFEECGPEKAGEIIRKQALDGNLLCQVFLSGAGLQISEEMRSDSIKNDIEVFTKMAAENGDVGSQFNLALFYIKRVNLTQEYFSDKDVQNLREAKRWHYQAASQGFSPSIKSIENLKSIFDLI
;
A
#
# COMPACT_ATOMS: atom_id res chain seq x y z
N MET A 1 -15.42 1.18 -25.61
CA MET A 1 -15.68 2.49 -24.97
C MET A 1 -14.38 2.97 -24.35
N ASN A 2 -14.01 4.24 -24.53
CA ASN A 2 -12.86 4.85 -23.85
C ASN A 2 -13.43 5.61 -22.64
N TYR A 3 -13.21 5.10 -21.43
CA TYR A 3 -13.76 5.66 -20.19
C TYR A 3 -13.04 6.94 -19.72
N GLY A 4 -12.11 7.48 -20.53
CA GLY A 4 -11.35 8.67 -20.18
C GLY A 4 -10.46 8.48 -18.96
N VAL A 5 -9.89 9.58 -18.47
CA VAL A 5 -9.08 9.58 -17.24
C VAL A 5 -10.03 9.60 -16.04
N ILE A 6 -9.86 8.66 -15.10
CA ILE A 6 -10.54 8.63 -13.80
C ILE A 6 -9.99 9.76 -12.94
N ARG A 7 -10.86 10.66 -12.46
CA ARG A 7 -10.46 11.85 -11.68
C ARG A 7 -10.99 11.81 -10.26
N GLU A 8 -12.11 11.14 -10.04
CA GLU A 8 -12.77 11.05 -8.74
C GLU A 8 -13.43 9.68 -8.51
N LEU A 9 -13.81 9.39 -7.26
CA LEU A 9 -14.44 8.12 -6.89
C LEU A 9 -15.78 7.87 -7.61
N ASN A 10 -16.50 8.94 -7.96
CA ASN A 10 -17.75 8.82 -8.73
C ASN A 10 -17.51 8.26 -10.15
N ASP A 11 -16.34 8.53 -10.75
CA ASP A 11 -15.99 7.94 -12.05
C ASP A 11 -15.85 6.42 -11.91
N ILE A 12 -15.21 5.97 -10.83
CA ILE A 12 -15.06 4.54 -10.53
C ILE A 12 -16.44 3.91 -10.34
N GLN A 13 -17.32 4.52 -9.55
CA GLN A 13 -18.69 4.03 -9.34
C GLN A 13 -19.44 3.90 -10.68
N ARG A 14 -19.39 4.92 -11.53
CA ARG A 14 -20.04 4.89 -12.84
C ARG A 14 -19.49 3.77 -13.73
N ILE A 15 -18.17 3.56 -13.74
CA ILE A 15 -17.57 2.47 -14.51
C ILE A 15 -18.09 1.11 -14.02
N PHE A 16 -18.22 0.90 -12.70
CA PHE A 16 -18.82 -0.33 -12.16
C PHE A 16 -20.27 -0.52 -12.63
N GLU A 17 -21.07 0.55 -12.62
CA GLU A 17 -22.47 0.53 -13.05
C GLU A 17 -22.61 0.26 -14.56
N GLU A 18 -21.72 0.81 -15.39
CA GLU A 18 -21.81 0.73 -16.85
C GLU A 18 -21.30 -0.60 -17.44
N CYS A 19 -20.24 -1.18 -16.86
CA CYS A 19 -19.58 -2.36 -17.45
C CYS A 19 -19.39 -3.55 -16.50
N GLY A 20 -19.85 -3.44 -15.25
CA GLY A 20 -19.71 -4.49 -14.25
C GLY A 20 -18.30 -4.59 -13.65
N PRO A 21 -18.13 -5.40 -12.59
CA PRO A 21 -16.94 -5.38 -11.75
C PRO A 21 -15.67 -5.90 -12.45
N GLU A 22 -15.80 -6.89 -13.32
CA GLU A 22 -14.66 -7.46 -14.04
C GLU A 22 -14.03 -6.42 -14.97
N LYS A 23 -14.86 -5.80 -15.82
CA LYS A 23 -14.36 -4.80 -16.77
C LYS A 23 -13.92 -3.51 -16.09
N ALA A 24 -14.63 -3.09 -15.03
CA ALA A 24 -14.20 -1.98 -14.19
C ALA A 24 -12.81 -2.22 -13.60
N GLY A 25 -12.56 -3.42 -13.06
CA GLY A 25 -11.25 -3.79 -12.53
C GLY A 25 -10.13 -3.68 -13.56
N GLU A 26 -10.35 -4.11 -14.81
CA GLU A 26 -9.37 -3.95 -15.89
C GLU A 26 -9.06 -2.48 -16.20
N ILE A 27 -10.09 -1.64 -16.29
CA ILE A 27 -9.95 -0.22 -16.61
C ILE A 27 -9.20 0.51 -15.49
N ILE A 28 -9.59 0.28 -14.24
CA ILE A 28 -8.96 0.92 -13.07
C ILE A 28 -7.51 0.46 -12.94
N ARG A 29 -7.23 -0.84 -13.14
CA ARG A 29 -5.86 -1.38 -13.10
C ARG A 29 -4.97 -0.76 -14.17
N LYS A 30 -5.50 -0.60 -15.39
CA LYS A 30 -4.75 0.07 -16.47
C LYS A 30 -4.39 1.50 -16.08
N GLN A 31 -5.33 2.29 -15.57
CA GLN A 31 -5.03 3.66 -15.16
C GLN A 31 -4.09 3.75 -13.97
N ALA A 32 -4.19 2.83 -13.00
CA ALA A 32 -3.25 2.74 -11.89
C ALA A 32 -1.81 2.50 -12.39
N LEU A 33 -1.64 1.57 -13.35
CA LEU A 33 -0.36 1.29 -14.01
C LEU A 33 0.16 2.48 -14.82
N ASP A 34 -0.73 3.27 -15.43
CA ASP A 34 -0.40 4.50 -16.15
C ASP A 34 -0.08 5.69 -15.20
N GLY A 35 -0.04 5.46 -13.88
CA GLY A 35 0.38 6.45 -12.89
C GLY A 35 -0.76 7.19 -12.18
N ASN A 36 -2.03 6.80 -12.40
CA ASN A 36 -3.16 7.44 -11.73
C ASN A 36 -3.18 7.10 -10.23
N LEU A 37 -2.81 8.07 -9.39
CA LEU A 37 -2.72 7.92 -7.94
C LEU A 37 -4.05 7.49 -7.29
N LEU A 38 -5.18 8.05 -7.74
CA LEU A 38 -6.50 7.67 -7.20
C LEU A 38 -6.77 6.18 -7.44
N CYS A 39 -6.47 5.68 -8.64
CA CYS A 39 -6.65 4.28 -8.97
C CYS A 39 -5.68 3.37 -8.19
N GLN A 40 -4.44 3.81 -7.96
CA GLN A 40 -3.47 3.06 -7.15
C GLN A 40 -3.97 2.91 -5.71
N VAL A 41 -4.38 4.02 -5.08
CA VAL A 41 -4.94 4.03 -3.72
C VAL A 41 -6.22 3.20 -3.65
N PHE A 42 -7.09 3.30 -4.65
CA PHE A 42 -8.33 2.53 -4.70
C PHE A 42 -8.07 1.02 -4.74
N LEU A 43 -7.22 0.53 -5.65
CA LEU A 43 -6.96 -0.90 -5.79
C LEU A 43 -6.25 -1.48 -4.57
N SER A 44 -5.25 -0.78 -4.03
CA SER A 44 -4.58 -1.18 -2.80
C SER A 44 -5.58 -1.24 -1.63
N GLY A 45 -6.34 -0.15 -1.41
CA GLY A 45 -7.29 -0.04 -0.31
C GLY A 45 -8.41 -1.08 -0.40
N ALA A 46 -9.00 -1.28 -1.58
CA ALA A 46 -10.05 -2.27 -1.79
C ALA A 46 -9.53 -3.70 -1.53
N GLY A 47 -8.32 -4.03 -2.01
CA GLY A 47 -7.71 -5.34 -1.74
C GLY A 47 -7.42 -5.56 -0.25
N LEU A 48 -7.04 -4.51 0.48
CA LEU A 48 -6.80 -4.59 1.93
C LEU A 48 -8.07 -4.86 2.75
N GLN A 49 -9.25 -4.51 2.25
CA GLN A 49 -10.54 -4.85 2.90
C GLN A 49 -10.91 -6.33 2.77
N ILE A 50 -10.32 -7.04 1.80
CA ILE A 50 -10.52 -8.48 1.65
C ILE A 50 -9.68 -9.19 2.71
N SER A 51 -10.28 -10.15 3.42
CA SER A 51 -9.55 -10.93 4.42
C SER A 51 -8.39 -11.69 3.78
N GLU A 52 -7.28 -11.83 4.50
CA GLU A 52 -6.03 -12.31 3.90
C GLU A 52 -6.15 -13.73 3.34
N GLU A 53 -6.93 -14.59 4.00
CA GLU A 53 -7.24 -15.94 3.56
C GLU A 53 -8.08 -16.00 2.26
N MET A 54 -8.83 -14.93 1.95
CA MET A 54 -9.65 -14.83 0.75
C MET A 54 -8.92 -14.14 -0.42
N ARG A 55 -7.72 -13.59 -0.20
CA ARG A 55 -6.96 -12.91 -1.26
C ARG A 55 -6.34 -13.93 -2.22
N SER A 56 -6.70 -13.83 -3.49
CA SER A 56 -5.97 -14.50 -4.57
C SER A 56 -4.56 -13.91 -4.71
N ASP A 57 -3.66 -14.62 -5.38
CA ASP A 57 -2.30 -14.13 -5.63
C ASP A 57 -2.28 -12.84 -6.47
N SER A 58 -3.25 -12.70 -7.37
CA SER A 58 -3.47 -11.45 -8.13
C SER A 58 -3.81 -10.28 -7.21
N ILE A 59 -4.72 -10.48 -6.24
CA ILE A 59 -5.07 -9.44 -5.27
C ILE A 59 -3.87 -9.10 -4.37
N LYS A 60 -3.12 -10.10 -3.90
CA LYS A 60 -1.90 -9.85 -3.10
C LYS A 60 -0.89 -9.02 -3.87
N ASN A 61 -0.65 -9.37 -5.14
CA ASN A 61 0.25 -8.63 -6.02
C ASN A 61 -0.23 -7.19 -6.26
N ASP A 62 -1.51 -7.01 -6.59
CA ASP A 62 -2.10 -5.68 -6.82
C ASP A 62 -1.94 -4.79 -5.57
N ILE A 63 -2.22 -5.34 -4.37
CA ILE A 63 -2.04 -4.59 -3.14
C ILE A 63 -0.57 -4.16 -2.99
N GLU A 64 0.40 -5.06 -3.14
CA GLU A 64 1.82 -4.70 -2.98
C GLU A 64 2.27 -3.66 -4.02
N VAL A 65 1.98 -3.90 -5.29
CA VAL A 65 2.38 -3.01 -6.39
C VAL A 65 1.75 -1.63 -6.24
N PHE A 66 0.44 -1.55 -6.07
CA PHE A 66 -0.24 -0.26 -6.04
C PHE A 66 -0.03 0.49 -4.72
N THR A 67 0.17 -0.20 -3.60
CA THR A 67 0.62 0.46 -2.36
C THR A 67 1.99 1.11 -2.57
N LYS A 68 2.92 0.39 -3.22
CA LYS A 68 4.24 0.93 -3.50
C LYS A 68 4.19 2.16 -4.42
N MET A 69 3.47 2.06 -5.53
CA MET A 69 3.32 3.18 -6.47
C MET A 69 2.66 4.41 -5.79
N ALA A 70 1.61 4.21 -5.00
CA ALA A 70 0.94 5.30 -4.30
C ALA A 70 1.86 5.93 -3.23
N ALA A 71 2.61 5.11 -2.48
CA ALA A 71 3.56 5.59 -1.48
C ALA A 71 4.69 6.42 -2.09
N GLU A 72 5.23 5.99 -3.24
CA GLU A 72 6.23 6.71 -4.04
C GLU A 72 5.71 8.06 -4.55
N ASN A 73 4.41 8.13 -4.87
CA ASN A 73 3.72 9.37 -5.25
C ASN A 73 3.31 10.24 -4.05
N GLY A 74 3.69 9.88 -2.83
CA GLY A 74 3.49 10.70 -1.64
C GLY A 74 2.25 10.39 -0.81
N ASP A 75 1.42 9.41 -1.21
CA ASP A 75 0.21 9.09 -0.45
C ASP A 75 0.56 8.57 0.94
N VAL A 76 0.12 9.32 1.95
CA VAL A 76 0.51 9.12 3.35
C VAL A 76 0.00 7.80 3.93
N GLY A 77 -1.20 7.38 3.52
CA GLY A 77 -1.79 6.10 3.93
C GLY A 77 -1.03 4.92 3.32
N SER A 78 -0.66 5.02 2.05
CA SER A 78 0.12 4.00 1.35
C SER A 78 1.55 3.92 1.87
N GLN A 79 2.18 5.03 2.24
CA GLN A 79 3.47 5.02 2.93
C GLN A 79 3.40 4.24 4.25
N PHE A 80 2.37 4.47 5.07
CA PHE A 80 2.15 3.69 6.28
C PHE A 80 1.91 2.20 5.98
N ASN A 81 1.03 1.88 5.03
CA ASN A 81 0.71 0.50 4.67
C ASN A 81 1.95 -0.24 4.12
N LEU A 82 2.78 0.44 3.34
CA LEU A 82 4.03 -0.11 2.83
C LEU A 82 5.03 -0.39 3.94
N ALA A 83 5.13 0.49 4.94
CA ALA A 83 5.93 0.21 6.12
C ALA A 83 5.45 -1.07 6.85
N LEU A 84 4.14 -1.23 7.00
CA LEU A 84 3.56 -2.45 7.60
C LEU A 84 3.85 -3.71 6.77
N PHE A 85 3.88 -3.62 5.43
CA PHE A 85 4.26 -4.76 4.59
C PHE A 85 5.67 -5.25 4.87
N TYR A 86 6.62 -4.33 5.01
CA TYR A 86 7.99 -4.69 5.33
C TYR A 86 8.11 -5.24 6.75
N ILE A 87 7.41 -4.67 7.73
CA ILE A 87 7.38 -5.20 9.11
C ILE A 87 6.84 -6.62 9.16
N LYS A 88 5.76 -6.92 8.41
CA LYS A 88 5.14 -8.24 8.41
C LYS A 88 6.07 -9.36 7.91
N ARG A 89 7.11 -9.01 7.15
CA ARG A 89 8.12 -9.96 6.63
C ARG A 89 9.19 -10.30 7.66
N VAL A 90 9.19 -9.63 8.82
CA VAL A 90 10.20 -9.78 9.87
C VAL A 90 9.55 -10.38 11.11
N ASN A 91 10.17 -11.41 11.67
CA ASN A 91 9.79 -11.90 12.99
C ASN A 91 10.41 -10.99 14.07
N LEU A 92 9.63 -10.05 14.61
CA LEU A 92 10.13 -9.07 15.58
C LEU A 92 10.46 -9.65 16.98
N THR A 93 10.14 -10.92 17.24
CA THR A 93 10.40 -11.57 18.54
C THR A 93 11.65 -12.44 18.55
N GLN A 94 12.35 -12.56 17.41
CA GLN A 94 13.59 -13.31 17.33
C GLN A 94 14.76 -12.54 17.94
N GLU A 95 15.77 -13.28 18.42
CA GLU A 95 16.94 -12.69 19.10
C GLU A 95 17.90 -11.98 18.14
N TYR A 96 18.03 -12.49 16.90
CA TYR A 96 18.96 -11.96 15.89
C TYR A 96 18.25 -11.72 14.55
N PHE A 97 18.49 -10.56 13.95
CA PHE A 97 17.99 -10.23 12.62
C PHE A 97 18.95 -10.72 11.52
N SER A 98 18.41 -11.40 10.52
CA SER A 98 19.16 -11.68 9.29
C SER A 98 19.37 -10.40 8.48
N ASP A 99 20.30 -10.40 7.52
CA ASP A 99 20.48 -9.26 6.61
C ASP A 99 19.17 -8.88 5.90
N LYS A 100 18.35 -9.87 5.53
CA LYS A 100 17.05 -9.65 4.91
C LYS A 100 16.07 -8.97 5.87
N ASP A 101 16.07 -9.36 7.14
CA ASP A 101 15.25 -8.71 8.17
C ASP A 101 15.68 -7.25 8.35
N VAL A 102 16.98 -6.99 8.45
CA VAL A 102 17.53 -5.63 8.56
C VAL A 102 17.12 -4.78 7.36
N GLN A 103 17.17 -5.30 6.14
CA GLN A 103 16.71 -4.57 4.96
C GLN A 103 15.20 -4.24 5.01
N ASN A 104 14.37 -5.21 5.39
CA ASN A 104 12.94 -4.96 5.59
C ASN A 104 12.70 -3.91 6.68
N LEU A 105 13.38 -4.00 7.82
CA LEU A 105 13.24 -3.02 8.90
C LEU A 105 13.69 -1.62 8.48
N ARG A 106 14.75 -1.49 7.67
CA ARG A 106 15.20 -0.20 7.11
C ARG A 106 14.16 0.41 6.17
N GLU A 107 13.57 -0.39 5.29
CA GLU A 107 12.48 0.08 4.43
C GLU A 107 11.25 0.48 5.26
N ALA A 108 10.87 -0.33 6.26
CA ALA A 108 9.77 0.01 7.16
C ALA A 108 10.02 1.33 7.90
N LYS A 109 11.23 1.51 8.45
CA LYS A 109 11.66 2.77 9.09
C LYS A 109 11.53 3.92 8.11
N ARG A 110 12.10 3.82 6.91
CA ARG A 110 12.02 4.87 5.87
C ARG A 110 10.57 5.29 5.59
N TRP A 111 9.70 4.33 5.31
CA TRP A 111 8.31 4.62 4.94
C TRP A 111 7.48 5.16 6.11
N HIS A 112 7.68 4.66 7.33
CA HIS A 112 7.07 5.25 8.52
C HIS A 112 7.52 6.70 8.73
N TYR A 113 8.81 6.99 8.59
CA TYR A 113 9.33 8.36 8.74
C TYR A 113 8.80 9.30 7.64
N GLN A 114 8.66 8.84 6.40
CA GLN A 114 8.02 9.62 5.34
C GLN A 114 6.57 9.97 5.70
N ALA A 115 5.76 9.00 6.12
CA ALA A 115 4.38 9.26 6.55
C ALA A 115 4.32 10.16 7.80
N ALA A 116 5.20 9.94 8.78
CA ALA A 116 5.27 10.74 10.00
C ALA A 116 5.68 12.20 9.71
N SER A 117 6.56 12.44 8.73
CA SER A 117 6.95 13.80 8.32
C SER A 117 5.77 14.61 7.77
N GLN A 118 4.73 13.94 7.28
CA GLN A 118 3.47 14.54 6.84
C GLN A 118 2.44 14.67 7.99
N GLY A 119 2.82 14.36 9.23
CA GLY A 119 1.96 14.43 10.42
C GLY A 119 1.09 13.18 10.65
N PHE A 120 1.38 12.05 10.00
CA PHE A 120 0.55 10.85 10.12
C PHE A 120 0.76 10.16 11.48
N SER A 121 -0.20 10.39 12.39
CA SER A 121 -0.16 9.89 13.77
C SER A 121 0.06 8.38 13.89
N PRO A 122 -0.55 7.50 13.05
CA PRO A 122 -0.28 6.07 13.12
C PRO A 122 1.19 5.72 12.88
N SER A 123 1.87 6.40 11.95
CA SER A 123 3.30 6.19 11.71
C SER A 123 4.17 6.70 12.85
N ILE A 124 3.84 7.85 13.45
CA ILE A 124 4.54 8.38 14.63
C ILE A 124 4.50 7.35 15.75
N LYS A 125 3.30 6.81 16.05
CA LYS A 125 3.12 5.77 17.06
C LYS A 125 3.88 4.48 16.72
N SER A 126 3.89 4.06 15.45
CA SER A 126 4.68 2.88 15.04
C SER A 126 6.18 3.09 15.23
N ILE A 127 6.72 4.27 14.93
CA ILE A 127 8.13 4.60 15.15
C ILE A 127 8.47 4.52 16.64
N GLU A 128 7.61 5.05 17.51
CA GLU A 128 7.80 4.97 18.96
C GLU A 128 7.79 3.51 19.45
N ASN A 129 6.80 2.72 19.00
CA ASN A 129 6.67 1.31 19.37
C ASN A 129 7.87 0.46 18.90
N LEU A 130 8.44 0.79 17.74
CA LEU A 130 9.55 0.05 17.12
C LEU A 130 10.91 0.69 17.41
N LYS A 131 10.99 1.69 18.29
CA LYS A 131 12.20 2.47 18.54
C LYS A 131 13.40 1.58 18.88
N SER A 132 13.24 0.65 19.82
CA SER A 132 14.32 -0.27 20.23
C SER A 132 14.83 -1.13 19.08
N ILE A 133 13.98 -1.51 18.12
CA ILE A 133 14.37 -2.28 16.95
C ILE A 133 15.05 -1.38 15.92
N PHE A 134 14.52 -0.18 15.70
CA PHE A 134 15.07 0.79 14.75
C PHE A 134 16.41 1.38 15.17
N ASP A 135 16.74 1.38 16.45
CA ASP A 135 18.04 1.82 16.98
C ASP A 135 19.15 0.75 16.79
N LEU A 136 18.79 -0.49 16.43
CA LEU A 136 19.74 -1.60 16.19
C LEU A 136 20.24 -1.69 14.73
N ILE A 137 19.67 -0.93 13.80
CA ILE A 137 19.86 -1.08 12.34
C ILE A 137 20.32 0.19 11.63
#